data_AF-A8XXC2-F1
#
_entry.id   AF-A8XXC2-F1
#
_cell.length_a   1.000
_cell.length_b   1.000
_cell.length_c   1.000
_cell.angle_alpha   90.00
_cell.angle_beta   90.00
_cell.angle_gamma   90.00
#
_symmetry.space_group_name_H-M   'P 1'
#
loop_
_entity.id
_entity.type
_entity.pdbx_description
1 polymer ?
#
loop_
_entity_poly.entity_id
_entity_poly.type
_entity_poly.pdbx_seq_one_letter_code
_entity_poly.pdbx_strand_id
1 'polypeptide(L)'
;MGTLMGYYEKGSIQVTNCFAIPFNESNDDLEIDDQFNQQMISALKKTSPNEQPVGWFLTTSDITSSCLIYHDYYVVSSPKHRHVMIIRLITPFSGDMTKRMPVRAYLRSKAGIPGAAGPHCAIFNPLRVELAAFPGELVAMQLMEKALDSRRREATLESGLEQLEVSTAQMIEWLERMLSYVEGVNKDGEKPGDAQIGRQLMDIVTSSSNNMQPDKLDALVKNTLRDYVMVSYLAKLTQTQLQVHERLVSA
;
A
#
# COMPACT_ATOMS: atom_id res chain seq x y z
N MET A 1 -7.24 -20.23 3.65
CA MET A 1 -6.29 -19.97 4.75
C MET A 1 -4.92 -19.67 4.16
N GLY A 2 -4.07 -18.93 4.85
CA GLY A 2 -2.69 -18.71 4.41
C GLY A 2 -1.78 -18.18 5.52
N THR A 3 -0.48 -18.22 5.28
CA THR A 3 0.56 -17.76 6.22
C THR A 3 0.98 -16.34 5.87
N LEU A 4 1.27 -15.55 6.90
CA LEU A 4 1.82 -14.21 6.80
C LEU A 4 3.28 -14.19 7.24
N MET A 5 4.10 -13.53 6.43
CA MET A 5 5.52 -13.37 6.62
C MET A 5 5.85 -11.89 6.82
N GLY A 6 6.84 -11.60 7.67
CA GLY A 6 7.25 -10.24 7.94
C GLY A 6 8.19 -10.13 9.13
N TYR A 7 8.09 -8.99 9.82
CA TYR A 7 9.02 -8.59 10.88
C TYR A 7 8.28 -8.17 12.15
N TYR A 8 8.90 -8.44 13.30
CA TYR A 8 8.47 -7.93 14.60
C TYR A 8 9.34 -6.72 14.96
N GLU A 9 8.75 -5.52 15.04
CA GLU A 9 9.47 -4.29 15.34
C GLU A 9 8.88 -3.60 16.57
N LYS A 10 9.57 -3.64 17.71
CA LYS A 10 9.30 -2.88 18.95
C LYS A 10 7.82 -2.51 19.24
N GLY A 11 6.90 -3.48 19.13
CA GLY A 11 5.47 -3.32 19.45
C GLY A 11 4.53 -3.18 18.25
N SER A 12 5.06 -3.09 17.03
CA SER A 12 4.33 -3.23 15.78
C SER A 12 4.77 -4.50 15.02
N ILE A 13 3.89 -4.99 14.16
CA ILE A 13 4.17 -6.13 13.29
C ILE A 13 3.98 -5.63 11.87
N GLN A 14 5.03 -5.75 11.09
CA GLN A 14 5.01 -5.38 9.68
C GLN A 14 4.85 -6.67 8.87
N VAL A 15 3.75 -6.77 8.15
CA VAL A 15 3.50 -7.87 7.22
C VAL A 15 3.93 -7.40 5.84
N THR A 16 4.94 -8.04 5.27
CA THR A 16 5.47 -7.71 3.94
C THR A 16 5.01 -8.70 2.88
N ASN A 17 4.81 -9.96 3.25
CA ASN A 17 4.48 -11.01 2.30
C ASN A 17 3.47 -12.01 2.87
N CYS A 18 2.76 -12.72 1.98
CA CYS A 18 1.78 -13.72 2.34
C CYS A 18 1.63 -14.78 1.26
N PHE A 19 1.22 -15.98 1.64
CA PHE A 19 0.87 -17.04 0.69
C PHE A 19 -0.33 -17.85 1.18
N ALA A 20 -1.10 -18.38 0.24
CA ALA A 20 -2.23 -19.25 0.55
C ALA A 20 -1.77 -20.71 0.73
N ILE A 21 -2.43 -21.43 1.64
CA ILE A 21 -2.18 -22.84 1.91
C ILE A 21 -3.48 -23.60 1.61
N PRO A 22 -3.40 -24.72 0.86
CA PRO A 22 -4.54 -25.61 0.69
C PRO A 22 -4.91 -26.20 2.06
N PHE A 23 -6.17 -26.12 2.44
CA PHE A 23 -6.68 -26.65 3.69
C PHE A 23 -8.04 -27.30 3.44
N ASN A 24 -8.35 -28.35 4.21
CA ASN A 24 -9.65 -29.00 4.16
C ASN A 24 -10.44 -28.61 5.42
N GLU A 25 -11.68 -28.17 5.23
CA GLU A 25 -12.61 -27.78 6.31
C GLU A 25 -13.81 -28.75 6.35
N SER A 26 -13.55 -30.04 6.15
CA SER A 26 -14.56 -31.07 6.35
C SER A 26 -14.85 -31.21 7.84
N ASN A 27 -16.13 -31.34 8.21
CA ASN A 27 -16.70 -31.05 9.55
C ASN A 27 -16.09 -31.74 10.80
N ASP A 28 -15.07 -32.60 10.67
CA ASP A 28 -14.39 -33.23 11.82
C ASP A 28 -12.86 -33.33 11.67
N ASP A 29 -12.33 -33.35 10.45
CA ASP A 29 -10.88 -33.46 10.18
C ASP A 29 -10.35 -32.16 9.55
N LEU A 30 -9.98 -31.21 10.42
CA LEU A 30 -9.32 -29.97 10.04
C LEU A 30 -7.85 -30.25 9.75
N GLU A 31 -7.54 -30.56 8.49
CA GLU A 31 -6.18 -30.85 8.05
C GLU A 31 -5.52 -29.64 7.38
N ILE A 32 -4.35 -29.28 7.90
CA ILE A 32 -3.41 -28.34 7.26
C ILE A 32 -2.25 -29.15 6.69
N ASP A 33 -1.93 -28.91 5.43
CA ASP A 33 -0.70 -29.45 4.83
C ASP A 33 0.54 -28.74 5.38
N ASP A 34 1.12 -29.31 6.45
CA ASP A 34 2.35 -28.82 7.08
C ASP A 34 3.56 -28.95 6.14
N GLN A 35 3.60 -29.98 5.31
CA GLN A 35 4.70 -30.18 4.36
C GLN A 35 4.74 -29.05 3.34
N PHE A 36 3.59 -28.67 2.78
CA PHE A 36 3.49 -27.53 1.87
C PHE A 36 3.87 -26.22 2.56
N ASN A 37 3.37 -26.00 3.78
CA ASN A 37 3.68 -24.78 4.55
C ASN A 37 5.19 -24.64 4.80
N GLN A 38 5.85 -25.70 5.26
CA GLN A 38 7.30 -25.68 5.51
C GLN A 38 8.12 -25.48 4.24
N GLN A 39 7.73 -26.13 3.14
CA GLN A 39 8.38 -25.94 1.84
C GLN A 39 8.27 -24.49 1.37
N MET A 40 7.08 -23.88 1.46
CA MET A 40 6.87 -22.49 1.06
C MET A 40 7.62 -21.50 1.95
N ILE A 41 7.63 -21.72 3.28
CA ILE A 41 8.42 -20.91 4.21
C ILE A 41 9.91 -21.01 3.87
N SER A 42 10.40 -22.21 3.54
CA SER A 42 11.81 -22.41 3.16
C SER A 42 12.17 -21.68 1.85
N ALA A 43 11.26 -21.68 0.87
CA ALA A 43 11.43 -20.98 -0.39
C ALA A 43 11.47 -19.46 -0.18
N LEU A 44 10.52 -18.91 0.60
CA LEU A 44 10.47 -17.48 0.93
C LEU A 44 11.65 -17.03 1.78
N LYS A 45 12.15 -17.86 2.70
CA LYS A 45 13.40 -17.56 3.43
C LYS A 45 14.63 -17.55 2.53
N LYS A 46 14.60 -18.26 1.39
CA LYS A 46 15.71 -18.25 0.42
C LYS A 46 15.76 -16.95 -0.36
N THR A 47 14.62 -16.35 -0.67
CA THR A 47 14.54 -15.03 -1.33
C THR A 47 14.73 -13.89 -0.34
N SER A 48 14.14 -14.01 0.85
CA SER A 48 14.09 -12.98 1.88
C SER A 48 14.46 -13.58 3.25
N PRO A 49 15.75 -13.70 3.60
CA PRO A 49 16.19 -14.44 4.79
C PRO A 49 15.81 -13.77 6.11
N ASN A 50 15.52 -12.47 6.09
CA ASN A 50 15.14 -11.72 7.28
C ASN A 50 13.66 -11.95 7.65
N GLU A 51 12.81 -12.37 6.70
CA GLU A 51 11.38 -12.55 6.94
C GLU A 51 11.12 -13.79 7.80
N GLN A 52 10.20 -13.64 8.76
CA GLN A 52 9.78 -14.72 9.63
C GLN A 52 8.25 -14.88 9.57
N PRO A 53 7.72 -16.08 9.85
CA PRO A 53 6.28 -16.27 9.97
C PRO A 53 5.76 -15.45 11.16
N VAL A 54 4.95 -14.44 10.86
CA VAL A 54 4.36 -13.53 11.86
C VAL A 54 2.96 -13.97 12.27
N GLY A 55 2.26 -14.70 11.40
CA GLY A 55 0.88 -15.08 11.63
C GLY A 55 0.26 -15.85 10.47
N TRP A 56 -1.06 -15.91 10.49
CA TRP A 56 -1.86 -16.53 9.45
C TRP A 56 -3.16 -15.74 9.24
N PHE A 57 -3.75 -15.90 8.06
CA PHE A 57 -5.03 -15.31 7.69
C PHE A 57 -6.04 -16.37 7.27
N LEU A 58 -7.29 -16.10 7.63
CA LEU A 58 -8.47 -16.83 7.15
C LEU A 58 -9.30 -15.91 6.27
N THR A 59 -10.29 -16.45 5.57
CA THR A 59 -11.25 -15.70 4.76
C THR A 59 -12.65 -16.05 5.23
N THR A 60 -13.03 -15.57 6.41
CA THR A 60 -14.37 -15.80 7.00
C THR A 60 -14.96 -14.48 7.50
N SER A 61 -16.30 -14.42 7.64
CA SER A 61 -17.00 -13.25 8.19
C SER A 61 -16.90 -13.14 9.70
N ASP A 62 -16.73 -14.28 10.39
CA ASP A 62 -16.74 -14.40 11.84
C ASP A 62 -15.66 -15.35 12.34
N ILE A 63 -15.35 -15.25 13.63
CA ILE A 63 -14.37 -16.10 14.31
C ILE A 63 -15.05 -17.41 14.70
N THR A 64 -14.81 -18.47 13.92
CA THR A 64 -15.28 -19.82 14.19
C THR A 64 -14.38 -20.54 15.21
N SER A 65 -14.91 -21.57 15.89
CA SER A 65 -14.14 -22.47 16.78
C SER A 65 -12.92 -23.09 16.10
N SER A 66 -12.98 -23.37 14.79
CA SER A 66 -11.87 -23.88 13.96
C SER A 66 -10.62 -22.97 14.02
N CYS A 67 -10.80 -21.66 14.25
CA CYS A 67 -9.69 -20.72 14.38
C CYS A 67 -8.77 -21.06 15.57
N LEU A 68 -9.32 -21.67 16.63
CA LEU A 68 -8.54 -22.09 17.80
C LEU A 68 -7.51 -23.16 17.42
N ILE A 69 -7.95 -24.17 16.67
CA ILE A 69 -7.15 -25.31 16.23
C ILE A 69 -6.03 -24.83 15.31
N TYR A 70 -6.39 -23.99 14.33
CA TYR A 70 -5.42 -23.37 13.44
C TYR A 70 -4.40 -22.49 14.18
N HIS A 71 -4.82 -21.79 15.24
CA HIS A 71 -3.87 -21.05 16.06
C HIS A 71 -2.85 -21.96 16.73
N ASP A 72 -3.33 -23.04 17.35
CA ASP A 72 -2.51 -23.93 18.14
C ASP A 72 -1.43 -24.58 17.26
N TYR A 73 -1.77 -24.89 16.01
CA TYR A 73 -0.80 -25.33 15.00
C TYR A 73 0.36 -24.33 14.79
N TYR A 74 0.08 -23.03 14.55
CA TYR A 74 1.16 -22.05 14.37
C TYR A 74 1.94 -21.77 15.65
N VAL A 75 1.29 -21.86 16.81
CA VAL A 75 1.96 -21.73 18.12
C VAL A 75 2.97 -22.85 18.35
N VAL A 76 2.61 -24.08 17.98
CA VAL A 76 3.52 -25.24 18.08
C VAL A 76 4.64 -25.16 17.04
N SER A 77 4.31 -24.76 15.81
CA SER A 77 5.27 -24.70 14.70
C SER A 77 6.39 -23.66 14.90
N SER A 78 6.18 -22.59 15.69
CA SER A 78 7.15 -21.49 15.81
C SER A 78 7.31 -20.91 17.24
N PRO A 79 7.82 -21.68 18.22
CA PRO A 79 7.78 -21.34 19.65
C PRO A 79 8.57 -20.09 20.08
N LYS A 80 9.35 -19.45 19.19
CA LYS A 80 10.28 -18.36 19.52
C LYS A 80 9.61 -16.98 19.67
N HIS A 81 8.41 -16.76 19.15
CA HIS A 81 7.78 -15.44 19.15
C HIS A 81 6.27 -15.51 19.44
N ARG A 82 5.72 -14.47 20.07
CA ARG A 82 4.27 -14.32 20.30
C ARG A 82 3.58 -14.15 18.96
N HIS A 83 2.94 -15.22 18.46
CA HIS A 83 2.22 -15.18 17.19
C HIS A 83 1.04 -14.23 17.22
N VAL A 84 0.94 -13.46 16.15
CA VAL A 84 -0.21 -12.61 15.93
C VAL A 84 -1.12 -13.31 14.94
N MET A 85 -2.40 -13.40 15.25
CA MET A 85 -3.36 -13.75 14.20
C MET A 85 -3.71 -12.49 13.42
N ILE A 86 -3.77 -12.62 12.11
CA ILE A 86 -4.35 -11.56 11.30
C ILE A 86 -5.50 -12.21 10.57
N ILE A 87 -6.67 -12.18 11.21
CA ILE A 87 -7.87 -12.74 10.62
C ILE A 87 -8.38 -11.73 9.58
N ARG A 88 -8.02 -11.96 8.32
CA ARG A 88 -8.60 -11.21 7.21
C ARG A 88 -10.10 -11.51 7.14
N LEU A 89 -10.92 -10.56 7.58
CA LEU A 89 -12.36 -10.62 7.34
C LEU A 89 -12.58 -10.36 5.84
N ILE A 90 -12.58 -11.42 5.04
CA ILE A 90 -13.27 -11.35 3.74
C ILE A 90 -14.74 -11.54 4.09
N THR A 91 -15.39 -10.45 4.53
CA THR A 91 -16.83 -10.40 4.34
C THR A 91 -17.07 -10.65 2.86
N PRO A 92 -17.94 -11.62 2.48
CA PRO A 92 -18.44 -11.61 1.12
C PRO A 92 -19.01 -10.23 0.87
N PHE A 93 -18.79 -9.74 -0.33
CA PHE A 93 -19.22 -8.47 -0.89
C PHE A 93 -20.77 -8.42 -0.88
N SER A 94 -21.38 -8.42 0.30
CA SER A 94 -22.81 -8.49 0.50
C SER A 94 -23.32 -7.07 0.60
N GLY A 95 -23.70 -6.58 -0.58
CA GLY A 95 -24.82 -5.65 -0.74
C GLY A 95 -24.56 -4.16 -0.59
N ASP A 96 -23.39 -3.73 -0.09
CA ASP A 96 -23.17 -2.29 0.12
C ASP A 96 -21.74 -1.88 -0.25
N MET A 97 -21.60 -1.27 -1.43
CA MET A 97 -20.33 -0.78 -2.00
C MET A 97 -19.71 0.36 -1.16
N THR A 98 -20.41 0.82 -0.13
CA THR A 98 -19.96 1.82 0.85
C THR A 98 -19.09 1.24 1.96
N LYS A 99 -19.12 -0.08 2.20
CA LYS A 99 -18.30 -0.73 3.23
C LYS A 99 -16.90 -1.03 2.70
N ARG A 100 -15.92 -0.27 3.18
CA ARG A 100 -14.47 -0.52 2.97
C ARG A 100 -14.14 -1.99 3.27
N MET A 101 -13.24 -2.59 2.49
CA MET A 101 -12.74 -3.94 2.73
C MET A 101 -12.21 -4.06 4.17
N PRO A 102 -12.86 -4.81 5.08
CA PRO A 102 -12.52 -4.78 6.49
C PRO A 102 -11.38 -5.76 6.79
N VAL A 103 -10.13 -5.33 6.65
CA VAL A 103 -9.01 -6.08 7.22
C VAL A 103 -9.00 -5.85 8.73
N ARG A 104 -9.17 -6.92 9.50
CA ARG A 104 -9.07 -6.91 10.97
C ARG A 104 -7.89 -7.77 11.39
N ALA A 105 -7.23 -7.41 12.48
CA ALA A 105 -6.17 -8.23 13.07
C ALA A 105 -6.54 -8.53 14.52
N TYR A 106 -6.15 -9.70 15.03
CA TYR A 106 -6.50 -10.12 16.39
C TYR A 106 -5.31 -10.78 17.08
N LEU A 107 -5.07 -10.44 18.33
CA LEU A 107 -4.09 -11.13 19.15
C LEU A 107 -4.80 -12.10 20.08
N ARG A 108 -4.42 -13.39 20.05
CA ARG A 108 -4.92 -14.36 21.02
C ARG A 108 -4.31 -14.08 22.40
N SER A 109 -5.16 -13.93 23.39
CA SER A 109 -4.80 -13.96 24.80
C SER A 109 -5.45 -15.18 25.47
N LYS A 110 -4.68 -15.92 26.26
CA LYS A 110 -5.21 -17.02 27.07
C LYS A 110 -5.90 -16.41 28.29
N ALA A 111 -7.18 -16.73 28.48
CA ALA A 111 -7.96 -16.33 29.64
C ALA A 111 -8.34 -17.57 30.46
N GLY A 112 -8.16 -17.48 31.78
CA GLY A 112 -8.56 -18.51 32.72
C GLY A 112 -9.60 -17.95 33.68
N ILE A 113 -10.55 -18.79 34.08
CA ILE A 113 -11.43 -18.50 35.20
C ILE A 113 -10.64 -18.79 36.48
N PRO A 114 -10.57 -17.87 37.46
CA PRO A 114 -9.90 -18.14 38.73
C PRO A 114 -10.52 -19.37 39.40
N GLY A 115 -9.72 -20.42 39.65
CA GLY A 115 -10.16 -21.65 40.34
C GLY A 115 -10.25 -22.91 39.47
N ALA A 116 -10.14 -22.80 38.14
CA ALA A 116 -10.04 -23.95 37.25
C ALA A 116 -8.56 -24.30 36.95
N ALA A 117 -8.23 -25.59 36.86
CA ALA A 117 -6.89 -26.06 36.51
C ALA A 117 -6.62 -25.85 35.01
N GLY A 118 -6.24 -24.63 34.64
CA GLY A 118 -5.73 -24.28 33.31
C GLY A 118 -6.54 -23.21 32.57
N PRO A 119 -5.98 -22.64 31.49
CA PRO A 119 -6.69 -21.66 30.66
C PRO A 119 -7.78 -22.36 29.83
N HIS A 120 -9.05 -22.13 30.16
CA HIS A 120 -10.20 -22.74 29.48
C HIS A 120 -10.73 -21.91 28.31
N CYS A 121 -10.32 -20.65 28.18
CA CYS A 121 -10.83 -19.74 27.16
C CYS A 121 -9.68 -19.05 26.40
N ALA A 122 -9.88 -18.89 25.09
CA ALA A 122 -9.05 -18.04 24.27
C ALA A 122 -9.86 -16.79 23.89
N ILE A 123 -9.31 -15.61 24.17
CA ILE A 123 -9.90 -14.33 23.79
C ILE A 123 -9.08 -13.75 22.64
N PHE A 124 -9.76 -13.25 21.61
CA PHE A 124 -9.14 -12.57 20.47
C PHE A 124 -9.29 -11.07 20.64
N ASN A 125 -8.20 -10.40 21.01
CA ASN A 125 -8.16 -8.95 21.21
C ASN A 125 -7.94 -8.26 19.86
N PRO A 126 -8.80 -7.33 19.42
CA PRO A 126 -8.61 -6.64 18.15
C PRO A 126 -7.37 -5.75 18.18
N LEU A 127 -6.63 -5.73 17.08
CA LEU A 127 -5.49 -4.85 16.82
C LEU A 127 -5.85 -3.81 15.75
N ARG A 128 -5.26 -2.61 15.87
CA ARG A 128 -5.36 -1.58 14.84
C ARG A 128 -4.50 -2.00 13.64
N VAL A 129 -5.13 -1.99 12.46
CA VAL A 129 -4.46 -2.30 11.19
C VAL A 129 -4.29 -1.03 10.40
N GLU A 130 -3.09 -0.82 9.88
CA GLU A 130 -2.77 0.27 8.96
C GLU A 130 -2.10 -0.33 7.73
N LEU A 131 -2.49 0.18 6.56
CA LEU A 131 -1.84 -0.17 5.30
C LEU A 131 -0.73 0.85 5.06
N ALA A 132 0.50 0.36 5.07
CA ALA A 132 1.66 1.11 4.64
C ALA A 132 2.08 0.61 3.26
N ALA A 133 2.49 1.53 2.39
CA ALA A 133 3.00 1.23 1.07
C ALA A 133 4.29 2.02 0.86
N PHE A 134 5.26 1.42 0.16
CA PHE A 134 6.47 2.13 -0.21
C PHE A 134 6.18 3.18 -1.29
N PRO A 135 7.00 4.24 -1.42
CA PRO A 135 6.77 5.28 -2.42
C PRO A 135 6.61 4.75 -3.86
N GLY A 136 7.39 3.74 -4.24
CA GLY A 136 7.25 3.09 -5.55
C GLY A 136 5.95 2.31 -5.71
N GLU A 137 5.49 1.64 -4.66
CA GLU A 137 4.21 0.92 -4.65
C GLU A 137 3.03 1.89 -4.71
N LEU A 138 3.12 3.04 -4.04
CA LEU A 138 2.09 4.08 -4.10
C LEU A 138 1.89 4.58 -5.53
N VAL A 139 2.97 4.84 -6.26
CA VAL A 139 2.89 5.27 -7.67
C VAL A 139 2.26 4.17 -8.53
N ALA A 140 2.67 2.91 -8.34
CA ALA A 140 2.07 1.78 -9.06
C ALA A 140 0.58 1.61 -8.74
N MET A 141 0.20 1.75 -7.46
CA MET A 141 -1.19 1.68 -7.02
C MET A 141 -2.05 2.80 -7.62
N GLN A 142 -1.55 4.03 -7.67
CA GLN A 142 -2.25 5.15 -8.31
C GLN A 142 -2.49 4.88 -9.80
N LEU A 143 -1.52 4.26 -10.49
CA LEU A 143 -1.71 3.84 -11.88
C LEU A 143 -2.75 2.72 -12.02
N MET A 144 -2.74 1.74 -11.10
CA MET A 144 -3.74 0.66 -11.08
C MET A 144 -5.14 1.18 -10.74
N GLU A 145 -5.25 2.23 -9.93
CA GLU A 145 -6.52 2.89 -9.60
C GLU A 145 -7.19 3.47 -10.85
N LYS A 146 -6.42 4.08 -11.77
CA LYS A 146 -6.93 4.55 -13.07
C LYS A 146 -7.57 3.43 -13.90
N ALA A 147 -7.16 2.17 -13.71
CA ALA A 147 -7.78 1.04 -14.41
C ALA A 147 -9.27 0.88 -14.04
N LEU A 148 -9.70 1.34 -12.85
CA LEU A 148 -11.10 1.25 -12.41
C LEU A 148 -12.04 2.10 -13.26
N ASP A 149 -11.54 3.20 -13.83
CA ASP A 149 -12.31 4.11 -14.71
C ASP A 149 -12.54 3.50 -16.10
N SER A 150 -11.68 2.57 -16.51
CA SER A 150 -11.79 1.85 -17.77
C SER A 150 -12.83 0.73 -17.69
N ARG A 151 -13.75 0.69 -18.66
CA ARG A 151 -14.73 -0.40 -18.79
C ARG A 151 -14.07 -1.78 -18.93
N ARG A 152 -12.85 -1.85 -19.46
CA ARG A 152 -12.08 -3.10 -19.64
C ARG A 152 -11.19 -3.44 -18.44
N ARG A 153 -11.10 -2.56 -17.43
CA ARG A 153 -10.16 -2.67 -16.30
C ARG A 153 -8.70 -2.76 -16.71
N GLU A 154 -8.35 -2.00 -17.75
CA GLU A 154 -7.00 -1.91 -18.28
C GLU A 154 -6.48 -0.49 -18.02
N ALA A 155 -5.24 -0.39 -17.52
CA ALA A 155 -4.48 0.85 -17.46
C ALA A 155 -3.31 0.76 -18.44
N THR A 156 -3.17 1.80 -19.26
CA THR A 156 -2.03 1.97 -20.17
C THR A 156 -0.95 2.78 -19.47
N LEU A 157 0.32 2.42 -19.69
CA LEU A 157 1.41 3.31 -19.31
C LEU A 157 1.39 4.53 -20.23
N GLU A 158 1.04 5.68 -19.65
CA GLU A 158 1.06 6.98 -20.31
C GLU A 158 2.51 7.37 -20.63
N SER A 159 2.68 8.13 -21.72
CA SER A 159 3.94 8.81 -21.96
C SER A 159 4.17 9.89 -20.91
N GLY A 160 5.44 10.25 -20.64
CA GLY A 160 5.77 11.23 -19.60
C GLY A 160 5.11 12.61 -19.81
N LEU A 161 4.75 12.98 -21.04
CA LEU A 161 4.06 14.24 -21.33
C LEU A 161 2.56 14.17 -21.01
N GLU A 162 1.90 13.07 -21.36
CA GLU A 162 0.48 12.85 -21.03
C GLU A 162 0.29 12.78 -19.51
N GLN A 163 1.18 12.10 -18.80
CA GLN A 163 1.15 12.05 -17.34
C GLN A 163 1.29 13.46 -16.72
N LEU A 164 2.13 14.32 -17.32
CA LEU A 164 2.29 15.69 -16.87
C LEU A 164 1.00 16.50 -17.09
N GLU A 165 0.35 16.36 -18.24
CA GLU A 165 -0.93 17.02 -18.55
C GLU A 165 -2.03 16.61 -17.58
N VAL A 166 -2.13 15.31 -17.26
CA VAL A 166 -3.10 14.82 -16.27
C VAL A 166 -2.79 15.39 -14.89
N SER A 167 -1.51 15.42 -14.50
CA SER A 167 -1.09 15.94 -13.20
C SER A 167 -1.35 17.45 -13.08
N THR A 168 -1.14 18.23 -14.14
CA THR A 168 -1.44 19.67 -14.15
C THR A 168 -2.94 19.93 -14.11
N ALA A 169 -3.74 19.15 -14.85
CA ALA A 169 -5.19 19.22 -14.78
C ALA A 169 -5.72 18.93 -13.35
N GLN A 170 -5.18 17.89 -12.70
CA GLN A 170 -5.51 17.60 -11.29
C GLN A 170 -5.12 18.75 -10.37
N MET A 171 -3.93 19.33 -10.52
CA MET A 171 -3.51 20.49 -9.72
C MET A 171 -4.46 21.68 -9.88
N ILE A 172 -4.93 21.96 -11.10
CA ILE A 172 -5.93 23.01 -11.35
C ILE A 172 -7.22 22.71 -10.60
N GLU A 173 -7.73 21.47 -10.67
CA GLU A 173 -8.93 21.06 -9.94
C GLU A 173 -8.77 21.22 -8.41
N TRP A 174 -7.61 20.87 -7.85
CA TRP A 174 -7.32 21.08 -6.44
C TRP A 174 -7.32 22.56 -6.06
N LEU A 175 -6.73 23.42 -6.90
CA LEU A 175 -6.72 24.87 -6.69
C LEU A 175 -8.14 25.47 -6.77
N GLU A 176 -8.96 25.02 -7.72
CA GLU A 176 -10.37 25.43 -7.83
C GLU A 176 -11.17 25.03 -6.60
N ARG A 177 -10.97 23.81 -6.08
CA ARG A 177 -11.60 23.35 -4.84
C ARG A 177 -11.16 24.18 -3.63
N MET A 178 -9.88 24.51 -3.53
CA MET A 178 -9.36 25.39 -2.47
C MET A 178 -9.96 26.80 -2.56
N LEU A 179 -10.04 27.36 -3.77
CA LEU A 179 -10.64 28.69 -4.00
C LEU A 179 -12.12 28.70 -3.63
N SER A 180 -12.89 27.69 -4.05
CA SER A 180 -14.30 27.52 -3.68
C SER A 180 -14.48 27.40 -2.15
N TYR A 181 -13.58 26.71 -1.45
CA TYR A 181 -13.61 26.64 0.01
C TYR A 181 -13.36 28.02 0.64
N VAL A 182 -12.34 28.76 0.20
CA VAL A 182 -12.02 30.10 0.71
C VAL A 182 -13.16 31.08 0.45
N GLU A 183 -13.74 31.07 -0.75
CA GLU A 183 -14.90 31.91 -1.08
C GLU A 183 -16.12 31.59 -0.20
N GLY A 184 -16.39 30.32 0.07
CA GLY A 184 -17.50 29.89 0.95
C GLY A 184 -17.27 30.24 2.43
N VAL A 185 -16.03 30.33 2.88
CA VAL A 185 -15.69 30.84 4.22
C VAL A 185 -15.81 32.37 4.27
N ASN A 186 -15.43 33.06 3.19
CA ASN A 186 -15.44 34.53 3.12
C ASN A 186 -16.84 35.12 2.87
N LYS A 187 -17.75 34.37 2.22
CA LYS A 187 -19.17 34.71 2.13
C LYS A 187 -19.85 34.38 3.46
N ASP A 188 -19.81 35.33 4.39
CA ASP A 188 -20.56 35.41 5.67
C ASP A 188 -21.26 34.11 6.13
N GLY A 189 -20.46 33.09 6.49
CA GLY A 189 -20.92 31.96 7.30
C GLY A 189 -21.47 30.72 6.57
N GLU A 190 -21.28 30.56 5.25
CA GLU A 190 -21.72 29.34 4.55
C GLU A 190 -20.98 28.07 5.03
N LYS A 191 -19.72 28.22 5.48
CA LYS A 191 -18.91 27.16 6.12
C LYS A 191 -18.12 27.69 7.32
N PRO A 192 -17.98 26.92 8.42
CA PRO A 192 -17.11 27.29 9.52
C PRO A 192 -15.65 27.27 9.05
N GLY A 193 -14.95 28.39 9.23
CA GLY A 193 -13.53 28.48 8.93
C GLY A 193 -12.70 27.64 9.90
N ASP A 194 -11.85 26.77 9.37
CA ASP A 194 -10.88 26.01 10.17
C ASP A 194 -9.52 26.72 10.19
N ALA A 195 -9.05 27.06 11.39
CA ALA A 195 -7.76 27.73 11.58
C ALA A 195 -6.57 26.84 11.17
N GLN A 196 -6.68 25.51 11.20
CA GLN A 196 -5.62 24.62 10.74
C GLN A 196 -5.47 24.68 9.22
N ILE A 197 -6.58 24.62 8.49
CA ILE A 197 -6.60 24.74 7.02
C ILE A 197 -6.09 26.12 6.61
N GLY A 198 -6.52 27.18 7.29
CA GLY A 198 -6.05 28.55 7.02
C GLY A 198 -4.52 28.70 7.15
N ARG A 199 -3.91 28.07 8.17
CA ARG A 199 -2.44 28.06 8.32
C ARG A 199 -1.76 27.29 7.20
N GLN A 200 -2.25 26.10 6.85
CA GLN A 200 -1.69 25.30 5.76
C GLN A 200 -1.78 26.04 4.41
N LEU A 201 -2.89 26.71 4.12
CA LEU A 201 -3.05 27.54 2.92
C LEU A 201 -2.04 28.70 2.91
N MET A 202 -1.83 29.35 4.05
CA MET A 202 -0.85 30.42 4.18
C MET A 202 0.58 29.92 3.98
N ASP A 203 0.91 28.74 4.50
CA ASP A 203 2.21 28.08 4.29
C ASP A 203 2.44 27.77 2.80
N ILE A 204 1.40 27.33 2.07
CA ILE A 204 1.48 27.09 0.62
C ILE A 204 1.77 28.39 -0.15
N VAL A 205 1.06 29.48 0.17
CA VAL A 205 1.22 30.78 -0.51
C VAL A 205 2.57 31.44 -0.17
N THR A 206 3.01 31.34 1.08
CA THR A 206 4.31 31.89 1.50
C THR A 206 5.47 31.08 0.91
N SER A 207 5.34 29.76 0.82
CA SER A 207 6.34 28.90 0.17
C SER A 207 6.45 29.16 -1.33
N SER A 208 5.35 29.48 -2.02
CA SER A 208 5.38 29.80 -3.45
C SER A 208 5.88 31.22 -3.73
N SER A 209 5.45 32.21 -2.93
CA SER A 209 5.80 33.62 -3.14
C SER A 209 7.24 33.98 -2.77
N ASN A 210 7.84 33.29 -1.79
CA ASN A 210 9.22 33.58 -1.37
C ASN A 210 10.30 33.09 -2.35
N ASN A 211 9.95 32.28 -3.35
CA ASN A 211 10.95 31.54 -4.13
C ASN A 211 11.27 32.11 -5.53
N MET A 212 10.57 33.11 -6.06
CA MET A 212 10.91 33.61 -7.41
C MET A 212 10.64 35.10 -7.63
N GLN A 213 11.72 35.86 -7.87
CA GLN A 213 11.65 37.10 -8.64
C GLN A 213 11.44 36.75 -10.13
N PRO A 214 10.57 37.48 -10.86
CA PRO A 214 10.21 37.16 -12.24
C PRO A 214 11.42 37.11 -13.18
N ASP A 215 12.40 38.00 -12.99
CA ASP A 215 13.61 38.05 -13.83
C ASP A 215 14.50 36.81 -13.65
N LYS A 216 14.59 36.29 -12.42
CA LYS A 216 15.36 35.08 -12.12
C LYS A 216 14.68 33.84 -12.69
N LEU A 217 13.34 33.82 -12.67
CA LEU A 217 12.54 32.74 -13.25
C LEU A 217 12.77 32.65 -14.77
N ASP A 218 12.67 33.77 -15.48
CA ASP A 218 12.87 33.81 -16.93
C ASP A 218 14.29 33.38 -17.32
N ALA A 219 15.31 33.86 -16.59
CA ALA A 219 16.68 33.43 -16.80
C ALA A 219 16.87 31.92 -16.55
N LEU A 220 16.28 31.37 -15.49
CA LEU A 220 16.33 29.94 -15.17
C LEU A 220 15.65 29.10 -16.26
N VAL A 221 14.44 29.46 -16.68
CA VAL A 221 13.69 28.74 -17.72
C VAL A 221 14.43 28.77 -19.06
N LYS A 222 15.00 29.92 -19.45
CA LYS A 222 15.77 30.02 -20.69
C LYS A 222 17.03 29.17 -20.67
N ASN A 223 17.75 29.14 -19.55
CA ASN A 223 18.97 28.36 -19.42
C ASN A 223 18.66 26.86 -19.40
N THR A 224 17.67 26.42 -18.61
CA THR A 224 17.27 25.00 -18.58
C THR A 224 16.77 24.53 -19.94
N LEU A 225 15.97 25.33 -20.64
CA LEU A 225 15.48 24.98 -21.97
C LEU A 225 16.63 24.86 -22.98
N ARG A 226 17.62 25.76 -22.94
CA ARG A 226 18.83 25.67 -23.76
C ARG A 226 19.59 24.37 -23.49
N ASP A 227 19.78 24.03 -22.22
CA ASP A 227 20.51 22.82 -21.81
C ASP A 227 19.76 21.55 -22.25
N TYR A 228 18.44 21.50 -22.07
CA TYR A 228 17.62 20.37 -22.53
C TYR A 228 17.68 20.18 -24.05
N VAL A 229 17.58 21.26 -24.83
CA VAL A 229 17.70 21.20 -26.30
C VAL A 229 19.10 20.73 -26.70
N MET A 230 20.15 21.20 -26.03
CA MET A 230 21.52 20.78 -26.29
C MET A 230 21.74 19.29 -26.00
N VAL A 231 21.23 18.78 -24.87
CA VAL A 231 21.32 17.35 -24.51
C VAL A 231 20.53 16.50 -25.51
N SER A 232 19.32 16.92 -25.88
CA SER A 232 18.52 16.22 -26.90
C SER A 232 19.24 16.15 -28.25
N TYR A 233 19.88 17.25 -28.65
CA TYR A 233 20.66 17.32 -29.88
C TYR A 233 21.89 16.39 -29.83
N LEU A 234 22.65 16.42 -28.73
CA LEU A 234 23.80 15.53 -28.54
C LEU A 234 23.38 14.05 -28.54
N ALA A 235 22.28 13.70 -27.86
CA ALA A 235 21.75 12.35 -27.89
C ALA A 235 21.40 11.91 -29.32
N LYS A 236 20.75 12.77 -30.10
CA LYS A 236 20.43 12.49 -31.50
C LYS A 236 21.68 12.33 -32.37
N LEU A 237 22.71 13.16 -32.16
CA LEU A 237 24.00 13.02 -32.83
C LEU A 237 24.68 11.70 -32.52
N THR A 238 24.70 11.28 -31.25
CA THR A 238 25.27 9.97 -30.87
C THR A 238 24.50 8.81 -31.48
N GLN A 239 23.17 8.90 -31.55
CA GLN A 239 22.33 7.90 -32.21
C GLN A 239 22.62 7.82 -33.72
N THR A 240 22.75 8.96 -34.41
CA THR A 240 23.11 8.97 -35.84
C THR A 240 24.52 8.44 -36.08
N GLN A 241 25.47 8.76 -35.19
CA GLN A 241 26.84 8.28 -35.31
C GLN A 241 26.93 6.78 -35.09
N LEU A 242 26.16 6.24 -34.14
CA LEU A 242 26.01 4.79 -33.94
C LEU A 242 25.45 4.11 -35.18
N GLN A 243 24.39 4.66 -35.79
CA GLN A 243 23.80 4.11 -37.01
C GLN A 243 24.78 4.12 -38.19
N VAL A 244 25.54 5.20 -38.37
CA VAL A 244 26.58 5.28 -39.42
C VAL A 244 27.68 4.28 -39.18
N HIS A 245 28.15 4.17 -37.93
CA HIS A 245 29.19 3.20 -37.57
C HIS A 245 28.73 1.75 -37.79
N GLU A 246 27.50 1.42 -37.38
CA GLU A 246 26.91 0.09 -37.60
C GLU A 246 26.84 -0.24 -39.10
N ARG A 247 26.45 0.73 -39.93
CA ARG A 247 26.43 0.58 -41.39
C ARG A 247 27.83 0.37 -41.99
N LEU A 248 28.84 1.10 -41.50
CA LEU A 248 30.23 0.97 -41.95
C LEU A 248 30.89 -0.35 -41.52
N VAL A 249 30.54 -0.89 -40.36
CA VAL A 249 31.04 -2.19 -39.89
C VAL A 249 30.29 -3.36 -40.57
N SER A 250 29.03 -3.15 -40.95
CA SER A 250 28.24 -4.15 -41.68
C SER A 250 28.53 -4.23 -43.19
N ALA A 251 29.30 -3.27 -43.73
CA ALA A 251 29.72 -3.19 -45.13
C ALA A 251 31.15 -3.74 -45.31
#